data_AF-A0A510UN81-F1
#
_entry.id   AF-A0A510UN81-F1
#
_cell.length_a   1.000
_cell.length_b   1.000
_cell.length_c   1.000
_cell.angle_alpha   90.00
_cell.angle_beta   90.00
_cell.angle_gamma   90.00
#
_symmetry.space_group_name_H-M   'P 1'
#
loop_
_entity.id
_entity.type
_entity.pdbx_description
1 polymer ?
#
loop_
_entity_poly.entity_id
_entity_poly.type
_entity_poly.pdbx_seq_one_letter_code
_entity_poly.pdbx_strand_id
1 'polypeptide(L)'
;MAFAYDGLVKRSGDDSTLLGDWDVGGNFAITNAKDYTIRNHDGSQQLVSSGLVRITQVKHGDFIDKPQCPEHQQPDLTLSINTVTISNKYTLTGSIKPYVLDETPTKWQVGLVTRVVINSTGKSYSLHSGHLTAFVQCK
;
A
#
# COMPACT_ATOMS: atom_id res chain seq x y z
N MET A 1 -43.74 23.73 -24.16
CA MET A 1 -42.47 24.00 -23.47
C MET A 1 -42.16 22.80 -22.59
N ALA A 2 -41.06 22.09 -22.84
CA ALA A 2 -40.59 21.00 -21.99
C ALA A 2 -39.06 21.11 -21.83
N PHE A 3 -38.63 22.15 -21.10
CA PHE A 3 -37.26 22.30 -20.63
C PHE A 3 -37.08 21.51 -19.33
N ALA A 4 -37.20 20.18 -19.37
CA ALA A 4 -37.17 19.34 -18.17
C ALA A 4 -36.15 18.19 -18.21
N TYR A 5 -35.21 18.18 -19.17
CA TYR A 5 -34.25 17.07 -19.30
C TYR A 5 -32.80 17.50 -19.54
N ASP A 6 -32.47 18.78 -19.40
CA ASP A 6 -31.07 19.21 -19.43
C ASP A 6 -30.53 19.11 -18.00
N GLY A 7 -29.71 18.09 -17.72
CA GLY A 7 -29.07 17.87 -16.42
C GLY A 7 -29.51 16.63 -15.61
N LEU A 8 -30.50 15.85 -16.07
CA LEU A 8 -30.86 14.58 -15.42
C LEU A 8 -30.00 13.43 -15.98
N VAL A 9 -29.08 12.92 -15.16
CA VAL A 9 -28.34 11.69 -15.47
C VAL A 9 -29.30 10.50 -15.45
N LYS A 10 -29.21 9.64 -16.47
CA LYS A 10 -30.04 8.43 -16.52
C LYS A 10 -29.80 7.62 -15.27
N ARG A 11 -30.87 7.06 -14.68
CA ARG A 11 -30.75 6.16 -13.52
C ARG A 11 -29.82 4.97 -13.79
N SER A 12 -29.73 4.53 -15.04
CA SER A 12 -28.83 3.45 -15.45
C SER A 12 -27.36 3.87 -15.51
N GLY A 13 -27.06 5.17 -15.60
CA GLY A 13 -25.69 5.69 -15.80
C GLY A 13 -25.11 5.43 -17.20
N ASP A 14 -25.70 4.52 -17.98
CA ASP A 14 -25.24 4.18 -19.33
C ASP A 14 -25.30 5.39 -20.27
N ASP A 15 -24.18 5.63 -20.96
CA ASP A 15 -23.96 6.75 -21.89
C ASP A 15 -24.24 8.14 -21.27
N SER A 16 -24.11 8.27 -19.95
CA SER A 16 -24.19 9.56 -19.25
C SER A 16 -22.80 9.97 -18.79
N THR A 17 -22.09 10.73 -19.62
CA THR A 17 -20.83 11.38 -19.20
C THR A 17 -21.18 12.60 -18.37
N LEU A 18 -20.66 12.70 -17.15
CA LEU A 18 -20.75 13.93 -16.38
C LEU A 18 -19.88 14.97 -17.09
N LEU A 19 -20.51 16.01 -17.65
CA LEU A 19 -19.83 17.03 -18.48
C LEU A 19 -19.24 18.20 -17.66
N GLY A 20 -19.31 18.12 -16.32
CA GLY A 20 -18.77 19.12 -15.41
C GLY A 20 -18.76 18.62 -13.96
N ASP A 21 -18.16 19.40 -13.07
CA ASP A 21 -18.14 19.13 -11.64
C ASP A 21 -19.57 19.13 -11.10
N TRP A 22 -19.97 18.02 -10.48
CA TRP A 22 -21.24 17.97 -9.77
C TRP A 22 -21.05 18.64 -8.41
N ASP A 23 -21.74 19.77 -8.22
CA ASP A 23 -21.86 20.40 -6.91
C ASP A 23 -22.69 19.48 -6.01
N VAL A 24 -22.00 18.58 -5.32
CA VAL A 24 -22.52 17.76 -4.24
C VAL A 24 -22.62 18.58 -2.94
N GLY A 25 -23.02 19.85 -3.04
CA GLY A 25 -23.29 20.74 -1.93
C GLY A 25 -22.05 21.21 -1.15
N GLY A 26 -21.71 22.50 -1.29
CA GLY A 26 -20.70 23.19 -0.48
C GLY A 26 -19.30 23.17 -1.11
N ASN A 27 -18.25 23.42 -0.31
CA ASN A 27 -16.84 23.32 -0.73
C ASN A 27 -16.40 21.84 -0.91
N PHE A 28 -17.09 21.12 -1.80
CA PHE A 28 -16.76 19.86 -2.49
C PHE A 28 -16.57 18.58 -1.64
N ALA A 29 -17.66 17.83 -1.37
CA ALA A 29 -17.59 16.41 -0.95
C ALA A 29 -18.88 15.63 -1.26
N ILE A 30 -18.77 14.40 -1.77
CA ILE A 30 -19.94 13.51 -1.93
C ILE A 30 -20.25 12.89 -0.55
N THR A 31 -21.34 13.32 0.08
CA THR A 31 -21.77 12.84 1.41
C THR A 31 -22.87 11.79 1.32
N ASN A 32 -22.98 10.91 2.33
CA ASN A 32 -24.02 9.89 2.47
C ASN A 32 -24.06 8.77 1.40
N ALA A 33 -22.98 8.56 0.63
CA ALA A 33 -22.85 7.36 -0.19
C ALA A 33 -22.43 6.15 0.65
N LYS A 34 -22.95 4.97 0.30
CA LYS A 34 -22.68 3.72 1.03
C LYS A 34 -21.25 3.20 0.80
N ASP A 35 -20.76 3.30 -0.43
CA ASP A 35 -19.38 2.91 -0.77
C ASP A 35 -18.93 3.57 -2.08
N TYR A 36 -17.61 3.61 -2.27
CA TYR A 36 -16.95 4.05 -3.50
C TYR A 36 -15.94 3.00 -3.94
N THR A 37 -15.82 2.83 -5.25
CA THR A 37 -14.74 2.04 -5.85
C THR A 37 -13.88 2.91 -6.74
N ILE A 38 -12.59 2.58 -6.79
CA ILE A 38 -11.64 3.13 -7.75
C ILE A 38 -11.36 2.06 -8.79
N ARG A 39 -11.44 2.43 -10.07
CA ARG A 39 -11.12 1.53 -11.18
C ARG A 39 -9.61 1.48 -11.39
N ASN A 40 -9.06 0.27 -11.44
CA ASN A 40 -7.67 0.02 -11.78
C ASN A 40 -7.48 -0.05 -13.29
N HIS A 41 -6.24 0.08 -13.75
CA HIS A 41 -5.89 0.01 -15.18
C HIS A 41 -6.32 -1.33 -15.83
N ASP A 42 -6.27 -2.43 -15.09
CA ASP A 42 -6.71 -3.76 -15.57
C ASP A 42 -8.24 -3.93 -15.60
N GLY A 43 -9.00 -2.90 -15.24
CA GLY A 43 -10.45 -2.90 -15.17
C GLY A 43 -11.03 -3.42 -13.85
N SER A 44 -10.20 -3.95 -12.94
CA SER A 44 -10.63 -4.34 -11.60
C SER A 44 -11.04 -3.12 -10.76
N GLN A 45 -11.73 -3.36 -9.65
CA GLN A 45 -12.22 -2.30 -8.76
C GLN A 45 -11.68 -2.48 -7.34
N GLN A 46 -11.17 -1.40 -6.76
CA GLN A 46 -10.76 -1.34 -5.36
C GLN A 46 -11.77 -0.55 -4.55
N LEU A 47 -12.25 -1.15 -3.46
CA LEU A 47 -13.20 -0.53 -2.55
C LEU A 47 -12.48 0.47 -1.62
N VAL A 48 -12.92 1.73 -1.62
CA VAL A 48 -12.32 2.79 -0.79
C VAL A 48 -12.57 2.51 0.69
N SER A 49 -13.72 1.95 1.05
CA SER A 49 -14.06 1.59 2.43
C SER A 49 -13.14 0.51 3.03
N SER A 50 -12.50 -0.31 2.19
CA SER A 50 -11.53 -1.32 2.63
C SER A 50 -10.12 -0.76 2.91
N GLY A 51 -9.93 0.54 2.66
CA GLY A 51 -8.65 1.23 2.79
C GLY A 51 -7.84 1.23 1.49
N LEU A 52 -7.07 2.31 1.30
CA LEU A 52 -6.17 2.48 0.15
C LEU A 52 -4.74 1.99 0.43
N VAL A 53 -4.45 1.69 1.70
CA VAL A 53 -3.17 1.16 2.16
C VAL A 53 -3.39 -0.21 2.78
N ARG A 54 -2.72 -1.23 2.25
CA ARG A 54 -2.69 -2.57 2.83
C ARG A 54 -1.52 -2.63 3.82
N ILE A 55 -1.84 -3.01 5.05
CA ILE A 55 -0.86 -3.11 6.14
C ILE A 55 -0.72 -4.56 6.54
N THR A 56 0.48 -5.13 6.37
CA THR A 56 0.74 -6.54 6.70
C THR A 56 2.02 -6.70 7.51
N GLN A 57 2.05 -7.71 8.37
CA GLN A 57 3.28 -8.11 9.07
C GLN A 57 4.02 -9.14 8.23
N VAL A 58 5.32 -8.93 8.05
CA VAL A 58 6.19 -9.77 7.21
C VAL A 58 7.54 -10.01 7.88
N LYS A 59 8.25 -11.02 7.42
CA LYS A 59 9.61 -11.38 7.85
C LYS A 59 10.58 -11.29 6.67
N HIS A 60 11.86 -11.42 6.97
CA HIS A 60 12.88 -11.55 5.92
C HIS A 60 12.58 -12.75 5.01
N GLY A 61 12.63 -12.51 3.70
CA GLY A 61 12.39 -13.51 2.66
C GLY A 61 10.93 -13.64 2.24
N ASP A 62 9.97 -13.04 2.96
CA ASP A 62 8.56 -13.07 2.60
C ASP A 62 8.30 -12.30 1.31
N PHE A 63 7.30 -12.77 0.56
CA PHE A 63 6.83 -12.12 -0.66
C PHE A 63 5.57 -11.29 -0.37
N ILE A 64 5.48 -10.14 -1.03
CA ILE A 64 4.33 -9.23 -1.00
C ILE A 64 3.85 -9.03 -2.43
N ASP A 65 2.56 -9.26 -2.68
CA ASP A 65 1.96 -9.02 -3.98
C ASP A 65 1.78 -7.52 -4.26
N LYS A 66 2.15 -7.10 -5.46
CA LYS A 66 1.93 -5.74 -5.96
C LYS A 66 0.44 -5.54 -6.24
N PRO A 67 -0.18 -4.46 -5.75
CA PRO A 67 -1.55 -4.12 -6.09
C PRO A 67 -1.68 -3.76 -7.57
N GLN A 68 -2.88 -3.91 -8.09
CA GLN A 68 -3.28 -3.27 -9.35
C GLN A 68 -3.61 -1.82 -9.02
N CYS A 69 -3.00 -0.89 -9.76
CA CYS A 69 -3.18 0.54 -9.51
C CYS A 69 -4.06 1.20 -10.58
N PRO A 70 -4.72 2.31 -10.23
CA PRO A 70 -5.37 3.19 -11.19
C PRO A 70 -4.42 3.71 -12.26
N GLU A 71 -4.97 4.26 -13.34
CA GLU A 71 -4.15 4.94 -14.35
C GLU A 71 -3.29 6.04 -13.71
N HIS A 72 -2.07 6.16 -14.21
CA HIS A 72 -1.05 7.12 -13.75
C HIS A 72 -0.55 6.93 -12.31
N GLN A 73 -0.90 5.83 -11.64
CA GLN A 73 -0.33 5.47 -10.33
C GLN A 73 0.53 4.21 -10.42
N GLN A 74 1.49 4.09 -9.52
CA GLN A 74 2.35 2.91 -9.41
C GLN A 74 2.27 2.26 -8.03
N PRO A 75 2.46 0.93 -7.96
CA PRO A 75 2.60 0.23 -6.69
C PRO A 75 3.78 0.77 -5.87
N ASP A 76 3.53 1.16 -4.63
CA ASP A 76 4.51 1.66 -3.66
C ASP A 76 4.55 0.76 -2.42
N LEU A 77 5.76 0.42 -1.98
CA LEU A 77 6.01 -0.38 -0.78
C LEU A 77 6.88 0.41 0.19
N THR A 78 6.33 0.68 1.38
CA THR A 78 7.08 1.21 2.52
C THR A 78 7.24 0.12 3.58
N LEU A 79 8.47 -0.07 4.08
CA LEU A 79 8.77 -1.04 5.13
C LEU A 79 9.15 -0.31 6.43
N SER A 80 8.57 -0.74 7.54
CA SER A 80 8.94 -0.27 8.89
C SER A 80 9.31 -1.44 9.79
N ILE A 81 10.22 -1.19 10.73
CA ILE A 81 10.62 -2.18 11.72
C ILE A 81 9.53 -2.27 12.78
N ASN A 82 8.99 -3.47 13.00
CA ASN A 82 8.08 -3.73 14.13
C ASN A 82 8.87 -4.27 15.33
N THR A 83 9.60 -5.37 15.16
CA THR A 83 10.37 -5.97 16.27
C THR A 83 11.61 -6.70 15.77
N VAL A 84 12.72 -6.55 16.49
CA VAL A 84 13.95 -7.32 16.29
C VAL A 84 14.40 -7.86 17.65
N THR A 85 14.53 -9.17 17.75
CA THR A 85 15.01 -9.85 18.96
C THR A 85 16.41 -10.39 18.71
N ILE A 86 17.36 -10.03 19.57
CA ILE A 86 18.72 -10.57 19.56
C ILE A 86 18.96 -11.43 20.81
N SER A 87 19.73 -12.51 20.66
CA SER A 87 20.14 -13.32 21.82
C SER A 87 21.30 -12.67 22.57
N ASN A 88 21.54 -13.11 23.80
CA ASN A 88 22.66 -12.66 24.64
C ASN A 88 24.06 -13.00 24.09
N LYS A 89 24.15 -13.73 22.97
CA LYS A 89 25.40 -14.01 22.25
C LYS A 89 25.88 -12.81 21.43
N TYR A 90 25.00 -11.83 21.21
CA TYR A 90 25.24 -10.70 20.32
C TYR A 90 25.04 -9.36 21.04
N THR A 91 25.76 -8.34 20.57
CA THR A 91 25.54 -6.94 20.93
C THR A 91 25.00 -6.19 19.72
N LEU A 92 23.86 -5.50 19.87
CA LEU A 92 23.24 -4.73 18.80
C LEU A 92 24.06 -3.45 18.52
N THR A 93 24.34 -3.17 17.26
CA THR A 93 25.11 -1.96 16.85
C THR A 93 24.23 -0.74 16.56
N GLY A 94 22.91 -0.90 16.60
CA GLY A 94 21.93 0.13 16.19
C GLY A 94 21.63 0.13 14.69
N SER A 95 22.44 -0.54 13.85
CA SER A 95 22.18 -0.65 12.41
C SER A 95 21.16 -1.75 12.12
N ILE A 96 19.88 -1.38 12.00
CA ILE A 96 18.78 -2.23 11.52
C ILE A 96 18.24 -1.62 10.23
N LYS A 97 18.15 -2.41 9.16
CA LYS A 97 17.73 -1.94 7.84
C LYS A 97 16.70 -2.89 7.23
N PRO A 98 15.43 -2.47 7.10
CA PRO A 98 14.51 -3.08 6.15
C PRO A 98 14.84 -2.60 4.72
N TYR A 99 14.62 -3.45 3.72
CA TYR A 99 14.88 -3.14 2.30
C TYR A 99 14.09 -4.08 1.38
N VAL A 100 14.04 -3.78 0.08
CA VAL A 100 13.55 -4.72 -0.95
C VAL A 100 14.71 -5.64 -1.32
N LEU A 101 14.54 -6.94 -1.06
CA LEU A 101 15.56 -7.97 -1.31
C LEU A 101 15.61 -8.33 -2.80
N ASP A 102 14.43 -8.50 -3.41
CA ASP A 102 14.25 -8.81 -4.81
C ASP A 102 12.90 -8.26 -5.30
N GLU A 103 12.74 -8.09 -6.60
CA GLU A 103 11.55 -7.51 -7.21
C GLU A 103 11.22 -8.15 -8.56
N THR A 104 9.96 -8.57 -8.71
CA THR A 104 9.39 -9.04 -9.97
C THR A 104 8.28 -8.07 -10.42
N PRO A 105 7.73 -8.22 -11.64
CA PRO A 105 6.60 -7.40 -12.08
C PRO A 105 5.36 -7.47 -11.18
N THR A 106 5.19 -8.55 -10.41
CA THR A 106 3.99 -8.80 -9.59
C THR A 106 4.25 -8.89 -8.09
N LYS A 107 5.51 -8.97 -7.64
CA LYS A 107 5.84 -9.16 -6.22
C LYS A 107 7.10 -8.43 -5.80
N TRP A 108 7.17 -8.05 -4.54
CA TRP A 108 8.40 -7.68 -3.84
C TRP A 108 8.79 -8.79 -2.85
N GLN A 109 10.10 -9.02 -2.70
CA GLN A 109 10.63 -9.84 -1.62
C GLN A 109 11.24 -8.94 -0.54
N VAL A 110 10.94 -9.25 0.72
CA VAL A 110 11.29 -8.39 1.86
C VAL A 110 12.67 -8.74 2.42
N GLY A 111 13.51 -7.71 2.56
CA GLY A 111 14.82 -7.76 3.19
C GLY A 111 14.80 -7.18 4.61
N LEU A 112 15.48 -7.84 5.56
CA LEU A 112 15.81 -7.29 6.86
C LEU A 112 17.24 -7.66 7.18
N VAL A 113 18.05 -6.68 7.57
CA VAL A 113 19.38 -6.92 8.12
C VAL A 113 19.57 -6.16 9.43
N THR A 114 20.01 -6.87 10.44
CA THR A 114 20.37 -6.37 11.76
C THR A 114 21.85 -6.62 11.97
N ARG A 115 22.66 -5.57 12.03
CA ARG A 115 24.10 -5.69 12.27
C ARG A 115 24.39 -5.81 13.76
N VAL A 116 25.13 -6.83 14.13
CA VAL A 116 25.51 -7.14 15.51
C VAL A 116 27.00 -7.42 15.62
N VAL A 117 27.50 -7.46 16.85
CA VAL A 117 28.83 -7.96 17.20
C VAL A 117 28.69 -9.26 17.98
N ILE A 118 29.48 -10.28 17.65
CA ILE A 118 29.53 -11.55 18.38
C ILE A 118 30.34 -11.34 19.67
N ASN A 119 29.70 -11.53 20.83
CA ASN A 119 30.31 -11.19 22.12
C ASN A 119 31.61 -11.95 22.40
N SER A 120 31.71 -13.22 21.98
CA SER A 120 32.90 -14.05 22.22
C SER A 120 34.10 -13.71 21.34
N THR A 121 33.91 -13.07 20.19
CA THR A 121 34.98 -12.83 19.21
C THR A 121 35.19 -11.37 18.85
N GLY A 122 34.26 -10.48 19.21
CA GLY A 122 34.26 -9.07 18.80
C GLY A 122 34.01 -8.86 17.29
N LYS A 123 33.76 -9.92 16.51
CA LYS A 123 33.55 -9.81 15.06
C LYS A 123 32.15 -9.33 14.73
N SER A 124 32.04 -8.51 13.68
CA SER A 124 30.74 -8.11 13.11
C SER A 124 30.03 -9.29 12.47
N TYR A 125 28.71 -9.31 12.59
CA TYR A 125 27.83 -10.33 12.02
C TYR A 125 26.48 -9.71 11.61
N SER A 126 25.76 -10.39 10.72
CA SER A 126 24.45 -9.96 10.22
C SER A 126 23.39 -10.98 10.61
N LEU A 127 22.32 -10.51 11.23
CA LEU A 127 21.11 -11.30 11.50
C LEU A 127 19.98 -10.83 10.59
N HIS A 128 19.11 -11.77 10.22
CA HIS A 128 17.96 -11.52 9.34
C HIS A 128 16.62 -11.79 10.04
N SER A 129 16.64 -12.02 11.35
CA SER A 129 15.46 -12.33 12.16
C SER A 129 14.77 -11.07 12.68
N GLY A 130 13.46 -11.00 12.49
CA GLY A 130 12.61 -9.95 13.02
C GLY A 130 11.27 -9.89 12.30
N HIS A 131 10.42 -8.98 12.74
CA HIS A 131 9.14 -8.66 12.12
C HIS A 131 9.18 -7.23 11.59
N LEU A 132 8.70 -7.07 10.36
CA LEU A 132 8.50 -5.80 9.71
C LEU A 132 7.01 -5.57 9.48
N THR A 133 6.63 -4.32 9.34
CA THR A 133 5.32 -3.90 8.84
C THR A 133 5.50 -3.38 7.43
N ALA A 134 4.79 -3.95 6.48
CA ALA A 134 4.71 -3.49 5.11
C ALA A 134 3.46 -2.66 4.90
N PHE A 135 3.64 -1.49 4.29
CA PHE A 135 2.57 -0.60 3.85
C PHE A 135 2.60 -0.58 2.33
N VAL A 136 1.53 -1.09 1.72
CA VAL A 136 1.40 -1.23 0.27
C VAL A 136 0.26 -0.35 -0.20
N GLN A 137 0.53 0.52 -1.17
CA GLN A 137 -0.44 1.48 -1.71
C GLN A 137 -0.14 1.81 -3.18
N CYS A 138 -1.03 2.55 -3.82
CA CYS A 138 -0.80 3.15 -5.13
C CYS A 138 -0.53 4.66 -4.95
N LYS A 139 0.46 5.19 -5.65
CA LYS A 139 0.84 6.62 -5.63
C LYS A 139 1.10 7.15 -7.03
#